data_AF-A0A938SQG7-F1
#
_entry.id   AF-A0A938SQG7-F1
#
_cell.length_a   1.000
_cell.length_b   1.000
_cell.length_c   1.000
_cell.angle_alpha   90.00
_cell.angle_beta   90.00
_cell.angle_gamma   90.00
#
_symmetry.space_group_name_H-M   'P 1'
#
loop_
_entity.id
_entity.type
_entity.pdbx_description
1 polymer ?
#
loop_
_entity_poly.entity_id
_entity_poly.type
_entity_poly.pdbx_seq_one_letter_code
_entity_poly.pdbx_strand_id
1 'polypeptide(L)'
;MGSTSVIPWFSLQWPRVKSELDRVPKILVQGTRNPRLPTRIVATMDEQGLYGTQGLNFIVPRETDAPIYFLLAVLNSTLINHLYATKFLNVAIKAEYLKDTPIPNASRRDQDALADLAHRILAAKQANPHAVVTPWEREIDERVYRLYGLTVEETKLVEGETK
;
A
#
# COMPACT_ATOMS: atom_id res chain seq x y z
N MET A 1 -49.69 -10.55 13.45
CA MET A 1 -48.77 -11.17 12.47
C MET A 1 -47.36 -10.81 12.88
N GLY A 2 -46.65 -11.74 13.52
CA GLY A 2 -45.31 -11.50 14.05
C GLY A 2 -44.31 -11.36 12.92
N SER A 3 -43.67 -10.20 12.84
CA SER A 3 -42.48 -10.01 12.02
C SER A 3 -41.37 -10.87 12.60
N THR A 4 -41.06 -11.99 11.94
CA THR A 4 -39.88 -12.78 12.22
C THR A 4 -38.65 -11.92 11.93
N SER A 5 -38.10 -11.31 12.98
CA SER A 5 -36.85 -10.55 13.00
C SER A 5 -35.65 -11.48 12.80
N VAL A 6 -35.65 -12.28 11.73
CA VAL A 6 -34.53 -13.16 11.39
C VAL A 6 -33.65 -12.41 10.42
N ILE A 7 -32.55 -11.87 10.94
CA ILE A 7 -31.47 -11.31 10.11
C ILE A 7 -31.00 -12.45 9.18
N PRO A 8 -31.07 -12.30 7.85
CA PRO A 8 -30.63 -13.34 6.93
C PRO A 8 -29.17 -13.72 7.19
N TRP A 9 -28.83 -15.01 7.09
CA TRP A 9 -27.49 -15.52 7.45
C TRP A 9 -26.33 -14.80 6.73
N PHE A 10 -26.58 -14.30 5.51
CA PHE A 10 -25.62 -13.52 4.73
C PHE A 10 -25.39 -12.09 5.26
N SER A 11 -26.27 -11.59 6.12
CA SER A 11 -26.16 -10.24 6.69
C SER A 11 -25.06 -10.13 7.76
N LEU A 12 -24.55 -11.27 8.26
CA LEU A 12 -23.34 -11.31 9.10
C LEU A 12 -22.05 -10.98 8.32
N GLN A 13 -22.10 -11.00 6.99
CA GLN A 13 -20.99 -10.64 6.11
C GLN A 13 -21.12 -9.24 5.50
N TRP A 14 -22.06 -8.41 6.00
CA TRP A 14 -22.16 -7.05 5.50
C TRP A 14 -20.86 -6.30 5.70
N PRO A 15 -20.46 -5.49 4.70
CA PRO A 15 -19.37 -4.56 4.89
C PRO A 15 -19.72 -3.65 6.07
N ARG A 16 -18.84 -3.60 7.07
CA ARG A 16 -19.08 -2.86 8.32
C ARG A 16 -19.50 -1.41 8.05
N VAL A 17 -18.97 -0.82 6.98
CA VAL A 17 -19.38 0.48 6.43
C VAL A 17 -19.32 0.43 4.89
N LYS A 18 -20.46 0.18 4.22
CA LYS A 18 -20.52 0.06 2.74
C LYS A 18 -19.98 1.30 2.02
N SER A 19 -20.34 2.48 2.49
CA SER A 19 -19.93 3.76 1.88
C SER A 19 -18.41 3.96 1.85
N GLU A 20 -17.66 3.36 2.77
CA GLU A 20 -16.20 3.39 2.75
C GLU A 20 -15.61 2.43 1.72
N LEU A 21 -16.20 1.24 1.54
CA LEU A 21 -15.72 0.28 0.55
C LEU A 21 -16.05 0.68 -0.88
N ASP A 22 -17.15 1.40 -1.07
CA ASP A 22 -17.57 1.91 -2.38
C ASP A 22 -16.70 3.08 -2.87
N ARG A 23 -15.82 3.62 -2.01
CA ARG A 23 -14.91 4.70 -2.41
C ARG A 23 -13.89 4.21 -3.42
N VAL A 24 -13.67 5.08 -4.39
CA VAL A 24 -12.71 4.92 -5.48
C VAL A 24 -12.02 6.28 -5.68
N PRO A 25 -10.69 6.33 -5.86
CA PRO A 25 -9.75 5.21 -5.76
C PRO A 25 -9.50 4.74 -4.31
N LYS A 26 -9.05 3.50 -4.13
CA LYS A 26 -8.55 2.97 -2.84
C LYS A 26 -7.36 2.04 -3.04
N ILE A 27 -6.47 1.92 -2.05
CA ILE A 27 -5.32 0.99 -2.11
C ILE A 27 -5.71 -0.35 -1.52
N LEU A 28 -5.39 -1.43 -2.23
CA LEU A 28 -5.47 -2.80 -1.75
C LEU A 28 -4.10 -3.26 -1.28
N VAL A 29 -4.02 -3.83 -0.08
CA VAL A 29 -2.78 -4.38 0.48
C VAL A 29 -2.98 -5.84 0.86
N GLN A 30 -2.06 -6.72 0.42
CA GLN A 30 -2.10 -8.13 0.80
C GLN A 30 -1.94 -8.28 2.33
N GLY A 31 -2.92 -8.91 2.99
CA GLY A 31 -2.98 -9.04 4.45
C GLY A 31 -2.16 -10.20 5.03
N THR A 32 -1.80 -11.19 4.22
CA THR A 32 -0.96 -12.34 4.66
C THR A 32 0.22 -12.51 3.72
N ARG A 33 1.42 -12.61 4.28
CA ARG A 33 2.67 -12.77 3.54
C ARG A 33 3.51 -13.92 4.09
N ASN A 34 4.13 -14.67 3.17
CA ASN A 34 5.13 -15.67 3.52
C ASN A 34 6.39 -14.96 4.04
N PRO A 35 6.84 -15.19 5.28
CA PRO A 35 7.97 -14.47 5.86
C PRO A 35 9.33 -14.78 5.21
N ARG A 36 9.40 -15.79 4.34
CA ARG A 36 10.59 -16.10 3.54
C ARG A 36 10.77 -15.18 2.34
N LEU A 37 9.71 -14.48 1.92
CA LEU A 37 9.77 -13.57 0.78
C LEU A 37 10.34 -12.22 1.23
N PRO A 38 11.23 -11.60 0.42
CA PRO A 38 11.88 -10.34 0.79
C PRO A 38 10.86 -9.20 0.90
N THR A 39 9.93 -9.12 -0.05
CA THR A 39 8.86 -8.11 -0.08
C THR A 39 7.76 -8.41 0.93
N ARG A 40 7.50 -7.46 1.83
CA ARG A 40 6.50 -7.55 2.89
C ARG A 40 5.19 -6.87 2.50
N ILE A 41 5.28 -5.65 2.01
CA ILE A 41 4.14 -4.88 1.53
C ILE A 41 4.00 -5.09 0.03
N VAL A 42 2.82 -5.56 -0.36
CA VAL A 42 2.40 -5.63 -1.75
C VAL A 42 1.09 -4.86 -1.83
N ALA A 43 1.17 -3.66 -2.40
CA ALA A 43 0.05 -2.74 -2.51
C ALA A 43 -0.23 -2.39 -3.97
N THR A 44 -1.51 -2.27 -4.33
CA THR A 44 -1.96 -1.84 -5.67
C THR A 44 -3.13 -0.89 -5.57
N MET A 45 -3.38 -0.11 -6.63
CA MET A 45 -4.58 0.71 -6.71
C MET A 45 -5.80 -0.11 -7.14
N ASP A 46 -6.95 0.20 -6.57
CA ASP A 46 -8.27 -0.16 -7.05
C ASP A 46 -9.02 1.10 -7.50
N GLU A 47 -9.29 1.15 -8.80
CA GLU A 47 -10.07 2.19 -9.48
C GLU A 47 -11.46 1.69 -9.90
N GLN A 48 -11.79 0.43 -9.63
CA GLN A 48 -13.01 -0.22 -10.11
C GLN A 48 -14.06 -0.42 -9.02
N GLY A 49 -13.70 -0.26 -7.74
CA GLY A 49 -14.62 -0.47 -6.62
C GLY A 49 -14.69 -1.93 -6.20
N LEU A 50 -13.57 -2.65 -6.27
CA LEU A 50 -13.52 -4.07 -5.93
C LEU A 50 -13.76 -4.31 -4.43
N TYR A 51 -14.41 -5.44 -4.13
CA TYR A 51 -14.52 -6.01 -2.80
C TYR A 51 -13.57 -7.18 -2.63
N GLY A 52 -13.15 -7.43 -1.40
CA GLY A 52 -12.26 -8.53 -1.06
C GLY A 52 -12.60 -9.13 0.29
N THR A 53 -11.98 -10.26 0.56
CA THR A 53 -12.16 -11.01 1.80
C THR A 53 -11.13 -10.59 2.85
N GLN A 54 -11.12 -11.26 4.00
CA GLN A 54 -10.20 -10.97 5.13
C GLN A 54 -8.71 -10.99 4.77
N GLY A 55 -8.32 -11.53 3.61
CA GLY A 55 -6.94 -11.54 3.13
C GLY A 55 -6.43 -10.22 2.54
N LEU A 56 -7.29 -9.19 2.44
CA LEU A 56 -6.92 -7.86 1.94
C LEU A 56 -7.22 -6.78 2.99
N ASN A 57 -6.30 -5.84 3.12
CA ASN A 57 -6.58 -4.56 3.76
C ASN A 57 -6.92 -3.52 2.70
N PHE A 58 -7.87 -2.64 3.01
CA PHE A 58 -8.30 -1.54 2.17
C PHE A 58 -7.88 -0.22 2.83
N ILE A 59 -7.06 0.56 2.14
CA ILE A 59 -6.74 1.93 2.56
C ILE A 59 -7.58 2.87 1.73
N VAL A 60 -8.55 3.50 2.38
CA VAL A 60 -9.55 4.36 1.77
C VAL A 60 -9.22 5.82 2.07
N PRO A 61 -9.15 6.70 1.06
CA PRO A 61 -8.91 8.12 1.28
C PRO A 61 -10.08 8.72 2.05
N ARG A 62 -9.81 9.63 3.01
CA ARG A 62 -10.86 10.36 3.75
C ARG A 62 -11.43 11.50 2.94
N GLU A 63 -10.59 12.14 2.13
CA GLU A 63 -10.88 13.31 1.30
C GLU A 63 -10.68 12.96 -0.17
N THR A 64 -11.38 13.65 -1.07
CA THR A 64 -11.40 13.34 -2.50
C THR A 64 -10.06 13.67 -3.18
N ASP A 65 -9.34 14.66 -2.68
CA ASP A 65 -8.05 15.16 -3.19
C ASP A 65 -6.84 14.56 -2.46
N ALA A 66 -7.05 13.56 -1.60
CA ALA A 66 -5.96 12.89 -0.91
C ALA A 66 -4.92 12.32 -1.90
N PRO A 67 -3.61 12.50 -1.65
CA PRO A 67 -2.54 12.10 -2.58
C PRO A 67 -2.29 10.58 -2.53
N ILE A 68 -3.29 9.80 -2.95
CA ILE A 68 -3.32 8.35 -2.74
C ILE A 68 -2.24 7.60 -3.55
N TYR A 69 -1.89 8.09 -4.74
CA TYR A 69 -0.80 7.49 -5.54
C TYR A 69 0.58 7.80 -4.97
N PHE A 70 0.75 8.97 -4.33
CA PHE A 70 1.96 9.23 -3.53
C PHE A 70 2.07 8.24 -2.37
N LEU A 71 0.97 8.01 -1.63
CA LEU A 71 0.96 7.00 -0.56
C LEU A 71 1.27 5.61 -1.11
N LEU A 72 0.71 5.24 -2.27
CA LEU A 72 1.01 3.96 -2.92
C LEU A 72 2.50 3.82 -3.26
N ALA A 73 3.13 4.88 -3.78
CA ALA A 73 4.56 4.90 -4.10
C ALA A 73 5.40 4.68 -2.83
N VAL A 74 5.09 5.43 -1.75
CA VAL A 74 5.78 5.30 -0.46
C VAL A 74 5.63 3.90 0.11
N LEU A 75 4.41 3.34 0.15
CA LEU A 75 4.14 2.02 0.72
C LEU A 75 4.89 0.88 0.01
N ASN A 76 5.06 0.98 -1.31
CA ASN A 76 5.79 -0.02 -2.09
C ASN A 76 7.31 0.18 -2.12
N SER A 77 7.84 1.27 -1.53
CA SER A 77 9.28 1.54 -1.50
C SER A 77 10.08 0.48 -0.73
N THR A 78 11.37 0.38 -1.04
CA THR A 78 12.31 -0.50 -0.37
C THR A 78 12.47 -0.12 1.11
N LEU A 79 12.44 1.17 1.46
CA LEU A 79 12.49 1.62 2.86
C LEU A 79 11.32 1.08 3.68
N ILE A 80 10.08 1.26 3.20
CA ILE A 80 8.91 0.76 3.92
C ILE A 80 8.95 -0.76 4.01
N ASN A 81 9.34 -1.45 2.95
CA ASN A 81 9.52 -2.90 2.97
C ASN A 81 10.57 -3.35 4.01
N HIS A 82 11.70 -2.67 4.11
CA HIS A 82 12.74 -2.94 5.10
C HIS A 82 12.23 -2.74 6.53
N LEU A 83 11.51 -1.65 6.80
CA LEU A 83 10.89 -1.39 8.11
C LEU A 83 9.90 -2.50 8.48
N TYR A 84 9.07 -2.93 7.54
CA TYR A 84 8.12 -4.02 7.81
C TYR A 84 8.82 -5.36 8.02
N ALA A 85 9.90 -5.64 7.30
CA ALA A 85 10.66 -6.88 7.43
C ALA A 85 11.38 -6.98 8.78
N THR A 86 11.82 -5.86 9.34
CA THR A 86 12.57 -5.81 10.60
C THR A 86 11.67 -5.64 11.83
N LYS A 87 10.58 -4.86 11.73
CA LYS A 87 9.68 -4.56 12.85
C LYS A 87 8.58 -5.61 13.05
N PHE A 88 8.08 -6.23 11.98
CA PHE A 88 6.92 -7.12 12.04
C PHE A 88 7.27 -8.53 11.53
N LEU A 89 7.62 -9.42 12.46
CA LEU A 89 8.01 -10.80 12.14
C LEU A 89 6.82 -11.75 11.91
N ASN A 90 5.59 -11.24 11.97
CA ASN A 90 4.37 -12.03 11.78
C ASN A 90 4.05 -12.19 10.28
N VAL A 91 3.28 -13.23 9.95
CA VAL A 91 2.74 -13.46 8.61
C VAL A 91 1.68 -12.43 8.22
N ALA A 92 1.02 -11.82 9.20
CA ALA A 92 -0.09 -10.90 8.97
C ALA A 92 0.37 -9.44 8.89
N ILE A 93 0.02 -8.76 7.80
CA ILE A 93 0.05 -7.31 7.66
C ILE A 93 -1.27 -6.77 8.22
N LYS A 94 -1.25 -6.30 9.46
CA LYS A 94 -2.45 -5.79 10.13
C LYS A 94 -2.73 -4.34 9.75
N ALA A 95 -4.01 -3.95 9.78
CA ALA A 95 -4.43 -2.57 9.56
C ALA A 95 -3.81 -1.60 10.57
N GLU A 96 -3.58 -2.03 11.82
CA GLU A 96 -2.89 -1.24 12.85
C GLU A 96 -1.46 -0.89 12.42
N TYR A 97 -0.73 -1.84 11.82
CA TYR A 97 0.64 -1.58 11.37
C TYR A 97 0.66 -0.54 10.24
N LEU A 98 -0.31 -0.60 9.32
CA LEU A 98 -0.45 0.37 8.24
C LEU A 98 -0.78 1.77 8.78
N LYS A 99 -1.59 1.87 9.83
CA LYS A 99 -1.89 3.16 10.51
C LYS A 99 -0.67 3.75 11.20
N ASP A 100 0.18 2.89 11.75
CA ASP A 100 1.43 3.28 12.44
C ASP A 100 2.62 3.46 11.48
N THR A 101 2.41 3.30 10.16
CA THR A 101 3.47 3.50 9.18
C THR A 101 3.85 4.97 9.13
N PRO A 102 5.11 5.33 9.39
CA PRO A 102 5.55 6.71 9.27
C PRO A 102 5.49 7.09 7.80
N ILE A 103 4.72 8.11 7.45
CA ILE A 103 4.64 8.68 6.08
C ILE A 103 5.39 10.01 6.11
N PRO A 104 6.28 10.29 5.14
CA PRO A 104 7.09 11.49 5.20
C PRO A 104 6.25 12.70 4.85
N ASN A 105 6.56 13.85 5.45
CA ASN A 105 6.05 15.12 4.95
C ASN A 105 6.77 15.44 3.63
N ALA A 106 6.00 15.59 2.55
CA ALA A 106 6.52 15.86 1.22
C ALA A 106 5.89 17.13 0.66
N SER A 107 6.67 17.90 -0.11
CA SER A 107 6.13 19.04 -0.85
C SER A 107 5.11 18.56 -1.89
N ARG A 108 4.19 19.43 -2.32
CA ARG A 108 3.23 19.09 -3.39
C ARG A 108 3.93 18.56 -4.65
N ARG A 109 5.05 19.19 -5.02
CA ARG A 109 5.88 18.78 -6.15
C ARG A 109 6.42 17.36 -6.00
N ASP A 110 6.89 16.98 -4.80
CA ASP A 110 7.42 15.64 -4.56
C ASP A 110 6.31 14.59 -4.50
N GLN A 111 5.15 14.95 -3.93
CA GLN A 111 3.96 14.11 -3.95
C GLN A 111 3.51 13.82 -5.39
N ASP A 112 3.39 14.87 -6.22
CA ASP A 112 3.00 14.73 -7.63
C ASP A 112 4.02 13.89 -8.41
N ALA A 113 5.33 14.11 -8.20
CA ALA A 113 6.37 13.33 -8.89
C ALA A 113 6.35 11.83 -8.53
N LEU A 114 6.13 11.50 -7.25
CA LEU A 114 6.00 10.11 -6.79
C LEU A 114 4.69 9.48 -7.29
N ALA A 115 3.59 10.24 -7.28
CA ALA A 115 2.31 9.80 -7.84
C ALA A 115 2.43 9.47 -9.34
N ASP A 116 3.11 10.32 -10.11
CA ASP A 116 3.35 10.11 -11.54
C ASP A 116 4.14 8.82 -11.80
N LEU A 117 5.17 8.53 -11.00
CA LEU A 117 5.92 7.28 -11.10
C LEU A 117 5.04 6.07 -10.80
N ALA A 118 4.20 6.14 -9.77
CA ALA A 118 3.25 5.07 -9.45
C ALA A 118 2.26 4.84 -10.61
N HIS A 119 1.72 5.90 -11.21
CA HIS A 119 0.84 5.80 -12.38
C HIS A 119 1.54 5.11 -13.56
N ARG A 120 2.79 5.47 -13.86
CA ARG A 120 3.57 4.84 -14.94
C ARG A 120 3.79 3.36 -14.69
N ILE A 121 4.14 2.97 -13.46
CA ILE A 121 4.32 1.58 -13.06
C ILE A 121 3.02 0.79 -13.24
N LEU A 122 1.90 1.33 -12.73
CA LEU A 122 0.59 0.68 -12.85
C LEU A 122 0.17 0.51 -14.31
N ALA A 123 0.29 1.57 -15.12
CA ALA A 123 -0.06 1.52 -16.55
C ALA A 123 0.80 0.51 -17.32
N ALA A 124 2.11 0.46 -17.06
CA ALA A 124 3.00 -0.50 -17.71
C ALA A 124 2.67 -1.94 -17.31
N LYS A 125 2.44 -2.21 -16.01
CA LYS A 125 2.09 -3.56 -15.51
C LYS A 125 0.68 -3.99 -15.96
N GLN A 126 -0.24 -3.04 -16.15
CA GLN A 126 -1.56 -3.32 -16.72
C GLN A 126 -1.47 -3.72 -18.19
N ALA A 127 -0.64 -3.04 -18.98
CA ALA A 127 -0.42 -3.39 -20.39
C ALA A 127 0.37 -4.69 -20.56
N ASN A 128 1.35 -4.94 -19.69
CA ASN A 128 2.16 -6.15 -19.68
C ASN A 128 2.53 -6.52 -18.23
N PRO A 129 1.99 -7.62 -17.66
CA PRO A 129 2.32 -8.09 -16.31
C PRO A 129 3.83 -8.36 -16.07
N HIS A 130 4.61 -8.56 -17.13
CA HIS A 130 6.05 -8.77 -17.10
C HIS A 130 6.87 -7.52 -17.48
N ALA A 131 6.23 -6.33 -17.53
CA ALA A 131 6.93 -5.08 -17.80
C ALA A 131 8.05 -4.83 -16.78
N VAL A 132 9.25 -4.55 -17.28
CA VAL A 132 10.39 -4.15 -16.45
C VAL A 132 10.22 -2.68 -16.08
N VAL A 133 9.94 -2.42 -14.80
CA VAL A 133 9.68 -1.08 -14.26
C VAL A 133 10.74 -0.64 -13.23
N THR A 134 11.79 -1.44 -13.07
CA THR A 134 12.87 -1.24 -12.10
C THR A 134 13.47 0.18 -12.12
N PRO A 135 13.61 0.88 -13.27
CA PRO A 135 14.06 2.27 -13.27
C PRO A 135 13.14 3.22 -12.48
N TRP A 136 11.82 3.06 -12.59
CA TRP A 136 10.86 3.89 -11.84
C TRP A 136 10.78 3.47 -10.38
N GLU A 137 10.87 2.18 -10.08
CA GLU A 137 10.94 1.68 -8.70
C GLU A 137 12.18 2.24 -7.98
N ARG A 138 13.34 2.25 -8.65
CA ARG A 138 14.56 2.87 -8.12
C ARG A 138 14.44 4.37 -7.92
N GLU A 139 13.83 5.09 -8.87
CA GLU A 139 13.61 6.53 -8.71
C GLU A 139 12.67 6.84 -7.53
N ILE A 140 11.64 6.01 -7.31
CA ILE A 140 10.79 6.09 -6.11
C ILE A 140 11.65 5.93 -4.85
N ASP A 141 12.49 4.90 -4.79
CA ASP A 141 13.34 4.63 -3.63
C ASP A 141 14.28 5.80 -3.34
N GLU A 142 14.98 6.34 -4.34
CA GLU A 142 15.89 7.48 -4.18
C GLU A 142 15.18 8.75 -3.66
N ARG A 143 13.95 8.99 -4.13
CA ARG A 143 13.11 10.10 -3.65
C ARG A 143 12.62 9.87 -2.23
N VAL A 144 12.19 8.65 -1.92
CA VAL A 144 11.74 8.26 -0.58
C VAL A 144 12.89 8.38 0.42
N TYR A 145 14.07 7.83 0.15
CA TYR A 145 15.23 7.95 1.04
C TYR A 145 15.55 9.41 1.37
N ARG A 146 15.48 10.30 0.38
CA ARG A 146 15.67 11.74 0.57
C ARG A 146 14.59 12.37 1.45
N LEU A 147 13.32 12.00 1.27
CA LEU A 147 12.21 12.51 2.06
C LEU A 147 12.29 12.09 3.54
N TYR A 148 12.88 10.92 3.81
CA TYR A 148 13.14 10.45 5.17
C TYR A 148 14.50 10.89 5.72
N GLY A 149 15.35 11.53 4.89
CA GLY A 149 16.66 12.03 5.31
C GLY A 149 17.69 10.94 5.58
N LEU A 150 17.61 9.79 4.89
CA LEU A 150 18.55 8.68 5.09
C LEU A 150 19.98 9.08 4.70
N THR A 151 20.95 8.63 5.50
CA THR A 151 22.36 8.72 5.13
C THR A 151 22.74 7.66 4.08
N VAL A 152 23.96 7.77 3.54
CA VAL A 152 24.50 6.76 2.62
C VAL A 152 24.64 5.41 3.32
N GLU A 153 25.05 5.41 4.58
CA GLU A 153 25.20 4.21 5.39
C GLU A 153 23.86 3.54 5.65
N GLU A 154 22.83 4.31 5.98
CA GLU A 154 21.47 3.80 6.19
C GLU A 154 20.84 3.29 4.90
N THR A 155 21.10 3.96 3.77
CA THR A 155 20.64 3.51 2.45
C THR A 155 21.24 2.14 2.12
N LYS A 156 22.56 1.98 2.30
CA LYS A 156 23.24 0.68 2.11
C LYS A 156 22.70 -0.42 3.03
N LEU A 157 22.37 -0.08 4.27
CA LEU A 157 21.73 -1.00 5.21
C LEU A 157 20.36 -1.47 4.70
N VAL A 158 19.55 -0.52 4.22
CA VAL A 158 18.20 -0.79 3.69
C VAL A 158 18.25 -1.67 2.44
N GLU A 159 19.21 -1.41 1.54
CA GLU A 159 19.43 -2.18 0.31
C GLU A 159 20.10 -3.54 0.56
N GLY A 160 20.58 -3.80 1.78
CA GLY A 160 21.20 -5.05 2.18
C GLY A 160 22.64 -5.22 1.69
N GLU A 161 23.34 -4.11 1.40
CA GLU A 161 24.73 -4.09 0.95
C GLU A 161 25.75 -4.23 2.10
N THR A 162 25.32 -4.11 3.35
CA THR A 162 26.12 -4.46 4.53
C THR A 162 25.77 -5.88 4.99
N LYS A 163 26.46 -6.87 4.43
CA LYS A 163 26.52 -8.25 4.94
C LYS A 163 27.94 -8.79 4.87
#